data_AF-A0A7C5UHK7-F1
#
_entry.id   AF-A0A7C5UHK7-F1
#
_cell.length_a   1.000
_cell.length_b   1.000
_cell.length_c   1.000
_cell.angle_alpha   90.00
_cell.angle_beta   90.00
_cell.angle_gamma   90.00
#
_symmetry.space_group_name_H-M   'P 1'
#
loop_
_entity.id
_entity.type
_entity.pdbx_description
1 polymer ?
#
loop_
_entity_poly.entity_id
_entity_poly.type
_entity_poly.pdbx_seq_one_letter_code
_entity_poly.pdbx_strand_id
1 'polypeptide(L)'
;MEVFTVEKANLTSTEELRAYHTRIRTFVLKRLDEFRETWEKGDGAIFEELVFCLLTAGASALMGLKGVEVLRPILWTGSAEEIAQQIKFHLYPFARAQYIVAAREIVKKEMDGKLKAWIESWRGRELRRDACVQKFKGIGYKEASHFLRNISFRGYAILDKHILRSLHAFGVIESEKPPSTRSKYLAIEQRYIEFAHQVGIDPDELDLTLWASRTGMIVK
;
A
#
# COMPACT_ATOMS: atom_id res chain seq x y z
N MET A 1 -9.64 9.54 -8.41
CA MET A 1 -8.28 9.08 -8.79
C MET A 1 -8.43 8.26 -10.06
N GLU A 2 -7.60 8.54 -11.05
CA GLU A 2 -7.60 7.83 -12.32
C GLU A 2 -7.03 6.41 -12.14
N VAL A 3 -7.45 5.45 -12.95
CA VAL A 3 -6.83 4.11 -13.04
C VAL A 3 -6.17 4.02 -14.40
N PHE A 4 -4.84 3.87 -14.44
CA PHE A 4 -4.15 3.74 -15.73
C PHE A 4 -4.17 2.28 -16.15
N THR A 5 -4.77 2.00 -17.30
CA THR A 5 -4.69 0.67 -17.94
C THR A 5 -3.39 0.58 -18.72
N VAL A 6 -2.64 -0.49 -18.49
CA VAL A 6 -1.41 -0.80 -19.20
C VAL A 6 -1.42 -2.26 -19.65
N GLU A 7 -0.58 -2.60 -20.62
CA GLU A 7 -0.45 -3.98 -21.06
C GLU A 7 0.12 -4.86 -19.93
N LYS A 8 -0.45 -6.04 -19.72
CA LYS A 8 0.19 -7.07 -18.87
C LYS A 8 1.46 -7.56 -19.54
N ALA A 9 2.47 -7.91 -18.75
CA ALA A 9 3.70 -8.49 -19.25
C ALA A 9 4.17 -9.61 -18.32
N ASN A 10 4.52 -10.75 -18.88
CA ASN A 10 5.23 -11.79 -18.13
C ASN A 10 6.72 -11.54 -18.26
N LEU A 11 7.27 -10.75 -17.34
CA LEU A 11 8.68 -10.36 -17.36
C LEU A 11 9.55 -11.52 -16.87
N THR A 12 10.51 -11.94 -17.68
CA THR A 12 11.41 -13.08 -17.42
C THR A 12 12.89 -12.70 -17.38
N SER A 13 13.24 -11.51 -17.88
CA SER A 13 14.60 -10.96 -17.84
C SER A 13 14.62 -9.52 -17.32
N THR A 14 15.78 -9.07 -16.85
CA THR A 14 15.93 -7.69 -16.35
C THR A 14 15.82 -6.66 -17.47
N GLU A 15 16.18 -7.04 -18.70
CA GLU A 15 16.05 -6.27 -19.92
C GLU A 15 14.58 -5.99 -20.23
N GLU A 16 13.74 -7.03 -20.19
CA GLU A 16 12.28 -6.89 -20.36
C GLU A 16 11.67 -6.00 -19.27
N LEU A 17 12.11 -6.16 -18.01
CA LEU A 17 11.66 -5.32 -16.91
C LEU A 17 11.99 -3.84 -17.14
N ARG A 18 13.24 -3.53 -17.54
CA ARG A 18 13.65 -2.15 -17.84
C ARG A 18 12.89 -1.57 -19.04
N ALA A 19 12.69 -2.35 -20.08
CA ALA A 19 11.93 -1.92 -21.25
C ALA A 19 10.44 -1.66 -20.90
N TYR A 20 9.84 -2.57 -20.12
CA TYR A 20 8.47 -2.42 -19.65
C TYR A 20 8.30 -1.18 -18.77
N HIS A 21 9.18 -1.00 -17.78
CA HIS A 21 9.22 0.18 -16.92
C HIS A 21 9.29 1.46 -17.75
N THR A 22 10.25 1.55 -18.67
CA THR A 22 10.43 2.73 -19.53
C THR A 22 9.14 3.11 -20.26
N ARG A 23 8.41 2.12 -20.77
CA ARG A 23 7.13 2.32 -21.49
C ARG A 23 6.02 2.87 -20.60
N ILE A 24 5.94 2.46 -19.34
CA ILE A 24 4.87 2.87 -18.42
C ILE A 24 5.30 3.97 -17.44
N ARG A 25 6.57 4.40 -17.49
CA ARG A 25 7.20 5.24 -16.46
C ARG A 25 6.46 6.54 -16.21
N THR A 26 5.92 7.17 -17.26
CA THR A 26 5.14 8.41 -17.11
C THR A 26 3.92 8.22 -16.20
N PHE A 27 3.21 7.09 -16.31
CA PHE A 27 2.07 6.78 -15.45
C PHE A 27 2.51 6.43 -14.03
N VAL A 28 3.64 5.74 -13.90
CA VAL A 28 4.27 5.43 -12.59
C VAL A 28 4.61 6.72 -11.85
N LEU A 29 5.30 7.66 -12.51
CA LEU A 29 5.65 8.94 -11.92
C LEU A 29 4.42 9.77 -11.56
N LYS A 30 3.42 9.85 -12.45
CA LYS A 30 2.14 10.51 -12.15
C LYS A 30 1.49 9.92 -10.90
N ARG A 31 1.55 8.60 -10.72
CA ARG A 31 1.02 7.94 -9.51
C ARG A 31 1.81 8.30 -8.26
N LEU A 32 3.13 8.34 -8.34
CA LEU A 32 3.98 8.77 -7.22
C LEU A 32 3.72 10.24 -6.85
N ASP A 33 3.40 11.10 -7.83
CA ASP A 33 3.01 12.49 -7.60
C ASP A 33 1.68 12.58 -6.84
N GLU A 34 0.68 11.76 -7.19
CA GLU A 34 -0.59 11.67 -6.45
C GLU A 34 -0.39 11.25 -4.97
N PHE A 35 0.63 10.44 -4.67
CA PHE A 35 0.98 10.09 -3.29
C PHE A 35 1.57 11.26 -2.51
N ARG A 36 2.36 12.12 -3.18
CA ARG A 36 2.85 13.37 -2.60
C ARG A 36 1.71 14.33 -2.27
N GLU A 37 0.77 14.49 -3.20
CA GLU A 37 -0.41 15.32 -2.95
C GLU A 37 -1.26 14.80 -1.78
N THR A 38 -1.34 13.47 -1.59
CA THR A 38 -2.09 12.88 -0.48
C THR A 38 -1.51 13.31 0.86
N TRP A 39 -0.18 13.35 0.97
CA TRP A 39 0.50 13.86 2.15
C TRP A 39 0.24 15.36 2.38
N GLU A 40 0.26 16.15 1.31
CA GLU A 40 0.05 17.61 1.36
C GLU A 40 -1.37 17.99 1.77
N LYS A 41 -2.38 17.22 1.34
CA LYS A 41 -3.81 17.42 1.68
C LYS A 41 -4.11 17.26 3.18
N GLY A 42 -3.24 16.60 3.94
CA GLY A 42 -3.32 16.55 5.41
C GLY A 42 -4.10 15.36 5.97
N ASP A 43 -4.43 15.45 7.27
CA ASP A 43 -4.89 14.32 8.09
C ASP A 43 -6.09 13.56 7.52
N GLY A 44 -7.06 14.27 6.93
CA GLY A 44 -8.24 13.65 6.31
C GLY A 44 -7.88 12.74 5.14
N ALA A 45 -7.03 13.21 4.22
CA ALA A 45 -6.58 12.43 3.07
C ALA A 45 -5.68 11.26 3.48
N ILE A 46 -4.80 11.48 4.47
CA ILE A 46 -3.96 10.42 5.05
C ILE A 46 -4.84 9.35 5.71
N PHE A 47 -5.90 9.73 6.42
CA PHE A 47 -6.81 8.76 7.02
C PHE A 47 -7.61 7.98 5.97
N GLU A 48 -8.07 8.62 4.88
CA GLU A 48 -8.65 7.91 3.73
C GLU A 48 -7.69 6.88 3.14
N GLU A 49 -6.38 7.18 3.10
CA GLU A 49 -5.36 6.23 2.63
C GLU A 49 -5.15 5.06 3.59
N LEU A 50 -5.17 5.30 4.91
CA LEU A 50 -5.14 4.23 5.90
C LEU A 50 -6.34 3.29 5.74
N VAL A 51 -7.52 3.86 5.53
CA VAL A 51 -8.77 3.13 5.30
C VAL A 51 -8.70 2.31 4.02
N PHE A 52 -8.12 2.87 2.94
CA PHE A 52 -7.85 2.12 1.74
C PHE A 52 -7.01 0.87 2.02
N CYS A 53 -5.89 0.99 2.73
CA CYS A 53 -5.03 -0.15 3.05
C CYS A 53 -5.71 -1.19 3.95
N LEU A 54 -6.57 -0.75 4.88
CA LEU A 54 -7.41 -1.67 5.66
C LEU A 54 -8.36 -2.46 4.77
N LEU A 55 -8.95 -1.83 3.74
CA LEU A 55 -9.89 -2.43 2.81
C LEU A 55 -9.24 -3.29 1.73
N THR A 56 -7.96 -3.09 1.40
CA THR A 56 -7.26 -3.90 0.39
C THR A 56 -6.58 -5.14 0.97
N ALA A 57 -6.52 -5.28 2.30
CA ALA A 57 -6.07 -6.51 2.92
C ALA A 57 -6.97 -7.70 2.51
N GLY A 58 -6.46 -8.58 1.64
CA GLY A 58 -7.22 -9.71 1.10
C GLY A 58 -8.26 -9.33 0.03
N ALA A 59 -8.20 -8.12 -0.54
CA ALA A 59 -9.09 -7.65 -1.59
C ALA A 59 -8.33 -6.97 -2.74
N SER A 60 -9.01 -6.62 -3.82
CA SER A 60 -8.40 -5.89 -4.94
C SER A 60 -8.27 -4.40 -4.64
N ALA A 61 -7.31 -3.73 -5.30
CA ALA A 61 -7.18 -2.28 -5.22
C ALA A 61 -8.48 -1.56 -5.63
N LEU A 62 -9.16 -2.02 -6.69
CA LEU A 62 -10.45 -1.47 -7.13
C LEU A 62 -11.55 -1.59 -6.07
N MET A 63 -11.60 -2.70 -5.34
CA MET A 63 -12.53 -2.86 -4.23
C MET A 63 -12.23 -1.87 -3.10
N GLY A 64 -10.94 -1.67 -2.80
CA GLY A 64 -10.49 -0.65 -1.85
C GLY A 64 -10.92 0.77 -2.25
N LEU A 65 -10.75 1.13 -3.53
CA LEU A 65 -11.17 2.44 -4.05
C LEU A 65 -12.68 2.65 -3.90
N LYS A 66 -13.46 1.67 -4.35
CA LYS A 66 -14.93 1.70 -4.20
C LYS A 66 -15.31 1.84 -2.73
N GLY A 67 -14.64 1.12 -1.84
CA GLY A 67 -14.88 1.17 -0.40
C GLY A 67 -14.62 2.56 0.19
N VAL A 68 -13.49 3.20 -0.11
CA VAL A 68 -13.23 4.56 0.37
C VAL A 68 -14.27 5.55 -0.16
N GLU A 69 -14.64 5.44 -1.44
CA GLU A 69 -15.62 6.33 -2.07
C GLU A 69 -16.99 6.26 -1.38
N VAL A 70 -17.53 5.06 -1.15
CA VAL A 70 -18.83 4.90 -0.49
C VAL A 70 -18.79 5.26 1.00
N LEU A 71 -17.63 5.13 1.64
CA LEU A 71 -17.49 5.43 3.07
C LEU A 71 -17.20 6.89 3.36
N ARG A 72 -16.68 7.67 2.41
CA ARG A 72 -16.31 9.09 2.63
C ARG A 72 -17.38 9.91 3.38
N PRO A 73 -18.69 9.82 3.07
CA PRO A 73 -19.72 10.59 3.78
C PRO A 73 -19.90 10.20 5.26
N ILE A 74 -19.57 8.98 5.64
CA ILE A 74 -19.77 8.45 7.00
C ILE A 74 -18.45 8.07 7.69
N LEU A 75 -17.30 8.36 7.08
CA LEU A 75 -16.01 7.83 7.53
C LEU A 75 -15.70 8.25 8.97
N TRP A 76 -16.04 9.49 9.31
CA TRP A 76 -15.75 10.09 10.61
C TRP A 76 -16.87 9.97 11.64
N THR A 77 -18.06 9.52 11.25
CA THR A 77 -19.28 9.54 12.07
C THR A 77 -19.96 8.18 12.19
N GLY A 78 -19.89 7.35 11.14
CA GLY A 78 -20.63 6.10 11.04
C GLY A 78 -20.20 5.06 12.05
N SER A 79 -21.15 4.26 12.52
CA SER A 79 -20.91 3.09 13.37
C SER A 79 -20.26 1.95 12.58
N ALA A 80 -19.80 0.90 13.27
CA ALA A 80 -19.26 -0.28 12.60
C ALA A 80 -20.33 -0.99 11.74
N GLU A 81 -21.58 -1.00 12.19
CA GLU A 81 -22.72 -1.56 11.48
C GLU A 81 -23.05 -0.76 10.22
N GLU A 82 -23.10 0.56 10.31
CA GLU A 82 -23.35 1.45 9.17
C GLU A 82 -22.24 1.33 8.13
N ILE A 83 -20.97 1.33 8.56
CA ILE A 83 -19.82 1.14 7.67
C ILE A 83 -19.90 -0.24 7.01
N ALA A 84 -20.12 -1.32 7.78
CA ALA A 84 -20.20 -2.67 7.26
C ALA A 84 -21.30 -2.83 6.20
N GLN A 85 -22.45 -2.16 6.40
CA GLN A 85 -23.55 -2.18 5.44
C GLN A 85 -23.17 -1.53 4.10
N GLN A 86 -22.41 -0.43 4.12
CA GLN A 86 -21.94 0.23 2.90
C GLN A 86 -20.92 -0.61 2.14
N ILE A 87 -20.05 -1.35 2.84
CA ILE A 87 -19.03 -2.22 2.25
C ILE A 87 -19.43 -3.69 2.20
N LYS A 88 -20.73 -4.01 2.16
CA LYS A 88 -21.24 -5.41 2.08
C LYS A 88 -20.70 -6.22 0.89
N PHE A 89 -20.12 -5.55 -0.11
CA PHE A 89 -19.43 -6.17 -1.24
C PHE A 89 -18.01 -6.65 -0.92
N HIS A 90 -17.43 -6.25 0.22
CA HIS A 90 -16.17 -6.79 0.72
C HIS A 90 -16.44 -8.16 1.35
N LEU A 91 -15.52 -9.11 1.19
CA LEU A 91 -15.59 -10.45 1.79
C LEU A 91 -15.70 -10.47 3.34
N TYR A 92 -15.27 -9.39 4.02
CA TYR A 92 -15.16 -9.32 5.49
C TYR A 92 -15.68 -7.97 6.01
N PRO A 93 -16.94 -7.60 5.72
CA PRO A 93 -17.42 -6.23 5.89
C PRO A 93 -17.38 -5.78 7.36
N PHE A 94 -17.82 -6.64 8.28
CA PHE A 94 -17.82 -6.34 9.71
C PHE A 94 -16.41 -6.19 10.30
N ALA A 95 -15.49 -7.11 9.99
CA ALA A 95 -14.12 -7.02 10.49
C ALA A 95 -13.43 -5.73 10.00
N ARG A 96 -13.63 -5.38 8.72
CA ARG A 96 -13.08 -4.15 8.12
C ARG A 96 -13.67 -2.91 8.76
N ALA A 97 -14.98 -2.89 8.98
CA ALA A 97 -15.65 -1.79 9.65
C ALA A 97 -15.14 -1.58 11.09
N GLN A 98 -14.97 -2.66 11.85
CA GLN A 98 -14.42 -2.61 13.21
C GLN A 98 -12.99 -2.05 13.22
N TYR A 99 -12.14 -2.45 12.27
CA TYR A 99 -10.78 -1.89 12.15
C TYR A 99 -10.78 -0.41 11.78
N ILE A 100 -11.65 0.01 10.87
CA ILE A 100 -11.79 1.43 10.49
C ILE A 100 -12.24 2.28 11.68
N VAL A 101 -13.27 1.84 12.41
CA VAL A 101 -13.74 2.54 13.61
C VAL A 101 -12.64 2.57 14.68
N ALA A 102 -11.95 1.46 14.93
CA ALA A 102 -10.85 1.43 15.90
C ALA A 102 -9.72 2.41 15.52
N ALA A 103 -9.30 2.43 14.25
CA ALA A 103 -8.30 3.36 13.75
C ALA A 103 -8.75 4.82 13.89
N ARG A 104 -10.03 5.11 13.56
CA ARG A 104 -10.62 6.45 13.73
C ARG A 104 -10.56 6.91 15.18
N GLU A 105 -10.94 6.05 16.13
CA GLU A 105 -10.95 6.40 17.55
C GLU A 105 -9.54 6.65 18.08
N ILE A 106 -8.55 5.87 17.65
CA ILE A 106 -7.14 6.12 17.95
C ILE A 106 -6.72 7.50 17.44
N VAL A 107 -7.02 7.83 16.18
CA VAL A 107 -6.64 9.11 15.58
C VAL A 107 -7.31 10.27 16.33
N LYS A 108 -8.60 10.16 16.66
CA LYS A 108 -9.32 11.20 17.40
C LYS A 108 -8.82 11.37 18.83
N LYS A 109 -8.71 10.28 19.59
CA LYS A 109 -8.51 10.33 21.04
C LYS A 109 -7.05 10.37 21.46
N GLU A 110 -6.20 9.61 20.77
CA GLU A 110 -4.80 9.46 21.15
C GLU A 110 -3.87 10.37 20.34
N MET A 111 -4.31 10.82 19.16
CA MET A 111 -3.53 11.72 18.29
C MET A 111 -4.15 13.11 18.15
N ASP A 112 -5.28 13.40 18.82
CA ASP A 112 -5.99 14.70 18.72
C ASP A 112 -6.28 15.09 17.26
N GLY A 113 -6.59 14.10 16.41
CA GLY A 113 -6.79 14.28 14.97
C GLY A 113 -5.52 14.52 14.14
N LYS A 114 -4.34 14.58 14.76
CA LYS A 114 -3.05 14.92 14.13
C LYS A 114 -2.26 13.69 13.71
N LEU A 115 -2.86 12.86 12.85
CA LEU A 115 -2.24 11.65 12.29
C LEU A 115 -0.93 11.95 11.54
N LYS A 116 -0.89 13.01 10.74
CA LYS A 116 0.28 13.46 9.98
C LYS A 116 1.48 13.72 10.89
N ALA A 117 1.27 14.54 11.93
CA ALA A 117 2.31 14.86 12.91
C ALA A 117 2.78 13.60 13.67
N TRP A 118 1.85 12.69 14.00
CA TRP A 118 2.21 11.41 14.61
C TRP A 118 3.12 10.57 13.70
N ILE A 119 2.84 10.49 12.40
CA ILE A 119 3.67 9.74 11.44
C ILE A 119 5.06 10.39 11.27
N GLU A 120 5.14 11.72 11.24
CA GLU A 120 6.41 12.47 11.15
C GLU A 120 7.32 12.29 12.37
N SER A 121 6.72 12.09 13.55
CA SER A 121 7.45 11.93 14.81
C SER A 121 8.37 10.71 14.82
N TRP A 122 8.04 9.66 14.06
CA TRP A 122 8.86 8.46 13.93
C TRP A 122 10.01 8.70 12.96
N ARG A 123 11.24 8.66 13.45
CA ARG A 123 12.45 8.78 12.63
C ARG A 123 12.92 7.39 12.18
N GLY A 124 13.25 7.28 10.89
CA GLY A 124 13.68 6.02 10.29
C GLY A 124 12.51 5.19 9.74
N ARG A 125 12.75 4.55 8.58
CA ARG A 125 11.69 3.86 7.84
C ARG A 125 11.07 2.71 8.64
N GLU A 126 11.91 1.92 9.29
CA GLU A 126 11.47 0.72 10.02
C GLU A 126 10.65 1.09 11.23
N LEU A 127 11.13 2.03 12.05
CA LEU A 127 10.42 2.49 13.25
C LEU A 127 9.05 3.07 12.90
N ARG A 128 8.95 3.83 11.81
CA ARG A 128 7.66 4.37 11.34
C ARG A 128 6.70 3.27 10.91
N ARG A 129 7.18 2.25 10.19
CA ARG A 129 6.34 1.09 9.82
C ARG A 129 5.91 0.31 11.05
N ASP A 130 6.85 0.02 11.96
CA ASP A 130 6.60 -0.76 13.17
C ASP A 130 5.58 -0.04 14.05
N ALA A 131 5.64 1.29 14.15
CA ALA A 131 4.63 2.09 14.82
C ALA A 131 3.25 1.93 14.19
N CYS A 132 3.12 1.99 12.86
CA CYS A 132 1.84 1.76 12.18
C CYS A 132 1.28 0.35 12.47
N VAL A 133 2.13 -0.69 12.40
CA VAL A 133 1.74 -2.09 12.66
C VAL A 133 1.26 -2.27 14.11
N GLN A 134 1.94 -1.66 15.07
CA GLN A 134 1.56 -1.74 16.49
C GLN A 134 0.29 -0.94 16.77
N LYS A 135 0.10 0.19 16.10
CA LYS A 135 -0.99 1.12 16.41
C LYS A 135 -2.32 0.71 15.79
N PHE A 136 -2.33 0.29 14.53
CA PHE A 136 -3.57 0.10 13.78
C PHE A 136 -3.91 -1.38 13.61
N LYS A 137 -4.99 -1.82 14.25
CA LYS A 137 -5.52 -3.19 14.06
C LYS A 137 -5.88 -3.42 12.60
N GLY A 138 -5.52 -4.58 12.06
CA GLY A 138 -5.73 -4.93 10.65
C GLY A 138 -4.64 -4.43 9.70
N ILE A 139 -3.62 -3.73 10.20
CA ILE A 139 -2.43 -3.32 9.44
C ILE A 139 -1.26 -4.24 9.79
N GLY A 140 -0.89 -5.12 8.86
CA GLY A 140 0.36 -5.89 8.92
C GLY A 140 1.52 -5.12 8.28
N TYR A 141 2.70 -5.74 8.19
CA TYR A 141 3.88 -5.11 7.59
C TYR A 141 3.66 -4.71 6.13
N LYS A 142 2.94 -5.54 5.35
CA LYS A 142 2.60 -5.23 3.97
C LYS A 142 1.66 -4.03 3.87
N GLU A 143 0.57 -4.03 4.64
CA GLU A 143 -0.38 -2.91 4.66
C GLU A 143 0.27 -1.62 5.20
N ALA A 144 1.20 -1.70 6.16
CA ALA A 144 1.91 -0.55 6.67
C ALA A 144 2.91 0.02 5.65
N SER A 145 3.68 -0.83 4.96
CA SER A 145 4.52 -0.41 3.83
C SER A 145 3.68 0.26 2.74
N HIS A 146 2.51 -0.34 2.43
CA HIS A 146 1.58 0.17 1.42
C HIS A 146 1.05 1.56 1.80
N PHE A 147 0.55 1.70 3.02
CA PHE A 147 0.06 2.96 3.55
C PHE A 147 1.12 4.05 3.50
N LEU A 148 2.33 3.75 3.97
CA LEU A 148 3.43 4.72 4.03
C LEU A 148 3.88 5.16 2.64
N ARG A 149 3.97 4.24 1.67
CA ARG A 149 4.26 4.58 0.27
C ARG A 149 3.20 5.50 -0.31
N ASN A 150 1.92 5.18 -0.10
CA ASN A 150 0.81 5.94 -0.69
C ASN A 150 0.62 7.34 -0.10
N ILE A 151 1.28 7.64 1.03
CA ILE A 151 1.35 8.99 1.60
C ILE A 151 2.76 9.58 1.46
N SER A 152 3.51 9.19 0.42
CA SER A 152 4.80 9.75 0.01
C SER A 152 6.05 9.34 0.79
N PHE A 153 5.98 8.43 1.77
CA PHE A 153 7.21 7.91 2.35
C PHE A 153 7.83 6.84 1.46
N ARG A 154 9.07 7.07 1.07
CA ARG A 154 9.80 6.26 0.08
C ARG A 154 10.58 5.12 0.70
N GLY A 155 10.87 4.10 -0.11
CA GLY A 155 11.82 3.04 0.23
C GLY A 155 11.23 1.93 1.09
N TYR A 156 9.94 1.65 0.91
CA TYR A 156 9.24 0.50 1.48
C TYR A 156 8.90 -0.51 0.39
N ALA A 157 9.26 -1.78 0.59
CA ALA A 157 8.76 -2.85 -0.25
C ALA A 157 7.35 -3.24 0.17
N ILE A 158 6.41 -3.36 -0.77
CA ILE A 158 5.06 -3.84 -0.51
C ILE A 158 4.99 -5.31 -0.90
N LEU A 159 5.42 -6.18 0.01
CA LEU A 159 5.56 -7.63 -0.25
C LEU A 159 4.20 -8.37 -0.32
N ASP A 160 3.41 -8.05 -1.34
CA ASP A 160 2.16 -8.72 -1.69
C ASP A 160 2.41 -9.97 -2.56
N LYS A 161 1.34 -10.69 -2.92
CA LYS A 161 1.47 -11.90 -3.74
C LYS A 161 2.04 -11.64 -5.14
N HIS A 162 1.81 -10.47 -5.73
CA HIS A 162 2.29 -10.11 -7.07
C HIS A 162 3.77 -9.74 -7.04
N ILE A 163 4.19 -8.99 -6.02
CA ILE A 163 5.61 -8.66 -5.81
C ILE A 163 6.40 -9.92 -5.47
N LEU A 164 5.93 -10.75 -4.53
CA LEU A 164 6.62 -11.99 -4.16
C LEU A 164 6.77 -12.96 -5.35
N ARG A 165 5.71 -13.13 -6.16
CA ARG A 165 5.78 -13.89 -7.43
C ARG A 165 6.81 -13.35 -8.40
N SER A 166 6.90 -12.03 -8.51
CA SER A 166 7.84 -11.40 -9.43
C SER A 166 9.27 -11.56 -8.93
N LEU A 167 9.53 -11.34 -7.64
CA LEU A 167 10.85 -11.57 -7.05
C LEU A 167 11.30 -13.02 -7.18
N HIS A 168 10.41 -13.98 -6.97
CA HIS A 168 10.72 -15.40 -7.16
C HIS A 168 11.01 -15.72 -8.63
N ALA A 169 10.23 -15.18 -9.57
CA ALA A 169 10.47 -15.36 -11.00
C ALA A 169 11.83 -14.80 -11.47
N PHE A 170 12.31 -13.73 -10.84
CA PHE A 170 13.65 -13.16 -11.07
C PHE A 170 14.76 -13.83 -10.25
N GLY A 171 14.45 -14.86 -9.44
CA GLY A 171 15.42 -15.55 -8.59
C GLY A 171 15.94 -14.72 -7.40
N VAL A 172 15.27 -13.62 -7.05
CA VAL A 172 15.64 -12.74 -5.93
C VAL A 172 15.32 -13.39 -4.59
N ILE A 173 14.28 -14.22 -4.54
CA ILE A 173 13.89 -15.00 -3.36
C ILE A 173 13.61 -16.44 -3.75
N GLU A 174 13.84 -17.37 -2.82
CA GLU A 174 13.65 -18.81 -3.04
C GLU A 174 12.19 -19.27 -2.95
N SER A 175 11.30 -18.44 -2.37
CA SER A 175 9.91 -18.82 -2.15
C SER A 175 8.97 -17.62 -2.22
N GLU A 176 7.81 -17.81 -2.83
CA GLU A 176 6.71 -16.83 -2.90
C GLU A 176 5.87 -16.76 -1.63
N LYS A 177 6.18 -17.58 -0.61
CA LYS A 177 5.41 -17.59 0.64
C LYS A 177 5.53 -16.24 1.35
N PRO A 178 4.41 -15.60 1.73
CA PRO A 178 4.44 -14.34 2.45
C PRO A 178 5.26 -14.43 3.75
N PRO A 179 6.08 -13.42 4.08
CA PRO A 179 6.84 -13.40 5.31
C PRO A 179 5.90 -13.35 6.53
N SER A 180 6.10 -14.27 7.47
CA SER A 180 5.28 -14.38 8.69
C SER A 180 5.84 -13.64 9.90
N THR A 181 7.05 -13.08 9.81
CA THR A 181 7.72 -12.38 10.91
C THR A 181 8.36 -11.08 10.43
N ARG A 182 8.56 -10.12 11.35
CA ARG A 182 9.31 -8.88 11.10
C ARG A 182 10.66 -9.14 10.43
N SER A 183 11.47 -10.01 11.04
CA SER A 183 12.82 -10.32 10.55
C SER A 183 12.80 -10.85 9.10
N LYS A 184 11.87 -11.76 8.77
CA LYS A 184 11.71 -12.26 7.40
C LYS A 184 11.24 -11.17 6.44
N TYR A 185 10.34 -10.29 6.88
CA TYR A 185 9.87 -9.17 6.06
C TYR A 185 11.03 -8.24 5.69
N LEU A 186 11.84 -7.83 6.67
CA LEU A 186 13.00 -6.97 6.46
C LEU A 186 14.06 -7.62 5.57
N ALA A 187 14.31 -8.91 5.75
CA ALA A 187 15.28 -9.64 4.94
C ALA A 187 14.85 -9.77 3.46
N ILE A 188 13.55 -9.87 3.19
CA ILE A 188 13.04 -9.86 1.80
C ILE A 188 13.02 -8.43 1.24
N GLU A 189 12.62 -7.43 2.04
CA GLU A 189 12.67 -6.03 1.63
C GLU A 189 14.08 -5.59 1.26
N GLN A 190 15.09 -6.03 2.01
CA GLN A 190 16.48 -5.71 1.70
C GLN A 190 16.91 -6.27 0.33
N ARG A 191 16.57 -7.54 0.05
CA ARG A 191 16.80 -8.15 -1.27
C ARG A 191 16.03 -7.45 -2.39
N TYR A 192 14.81 -7.01 -2.11
CA TYR A 192 14.01 -6.22 -3.06
C TYR A 192 14.71 -4.90 -3.43
N ILE A 193 15.28 -4.19 -2.45
CA ILE A 193 16.00 -2.92 -2.67
C ILE A 193 17.29 -3.16 -3.44
N GLU A 194 18.04 -4.20 -3.09
CA GLU A 194 19.24 -4.60 -3.82
C GLU A 194 18.92 -4.93 -5.27
N PHE A 195 17.82 -5.66 -5.52
CA PHE A 195 17.35 -5.94 -6.87
C PHE A 195 16.94 -4.66 -7.61
N ALA A 196 16.24 -3.73 -6.95
CA ALA A 196 15.89 -2.43 -7.54
C ALA A 196 17.13 -1.65 -8.00
N HIS A 197 18.17 -1.61 -7.16
CA HIS A 197 19.45 -0.99 -7.50
C HIS A 197 20.15 -1.73 -8.66
N GLN A 198 20.15 -3.07 -8.65
CA GLN A 198 20.73 -3.89 -9.72
C GLN A 198 20.10 -3.60 -11.08
N VAL A 199 18.78 -3.44 -11.14
CA VAL A 199 18.06 -3.15 -12.40
C VAL A 199 18.00 -1.66 -12.73
N GLY A 200 18.51 -0.79 -11.86
CA GLY A 200 18.54 0.66 -12.06
C GLY A 200 17.16 1.32 -12.02
N ILE A 201 16.20 0.73 -11.30
CA ILE A 201 14.85 1.27 -11.13
C ILE A 201 14.67 1.67 -9.67
N ASP A 202 14.13 2.86 -9.44
CA ASP A 202 13.82 3.32 -8.09
C ASP A 202 12.88 2.32 -7.36
N PRO A 203 13.09 2.00 -6.07
CA PRO A 203 12.27 1.04 -5.36
C PRO A 203 10.76 1.33 -5.41
N ASP A 204 10.32 2.58 -5.30
CA ASP A 204 8.89 2.89 -5.33
C ASP A 204 8.32 2.80 -6.75
N GLU A 205 9.13 3.11 -7.77
CA GLU A 205 8.79 2.90 -9.18
C GLU A 205 8.72 1.40 -9.52
N LEU A 206 9.64 0.60 -8.97
CA LEU A 206 9.71 -0.84 -9.20
C LEU A 206 8.48 -1.56 -8.68
N ASP A 207 7.95 -1.16 -7.51
CA ASP A 207 6.72 -1.73 -6.96
C ASP A 207 5.55 -1.58 -7.93
N LEU A 208 5.28 -0.34 -8.37
CA LEU A 208 4.22 -0.05 -9.33
C LEU A 208 4.44 -0.77 -10.66
N THR A 209 5.69 -0.89 -11.10
CA THR A 209 6.06 -1.57 -12.35
C THR A 209 5.78 -3.08 -12.29
N LEU A 210 6.29 -3.75 -11.27
CA LEU A 210 6.10 -5.19 -11.10
C LEU A 210 4.62 -5.50 -10.90
N TRP A 211 3.92 -4.69 -10.10
CA TRP A 211 2.49 -4.86 -9.88
C TRP A 211 1.69 -4.70 -11.19
N ALA A 212 1.97 -3.64 -11.96
CA ALA A 212 1.30 -3.35 -13.23
C ALA A 212 1.53 -4.45 -14.27
N SER A 213 2.73 -5.02 -14.35
CA SER A 213 3.01 -6.14 -15.28
C SER A 213 2.11 -7.35 -15.02
N ARG A 214 1.72 -7.58 -13.75
CA ARG A 214 0.84 -8.69 -13.35
C ARG A 214 -0.65 -8.37 -13.51
N THR A 215 -1.05 -7.12 -13.27
CA THR A 215 -2.47 -6.75 -13.19
C THR A 215 -3.01 -6.05 -14.43
N GLY A 216 -2.12 -5.45 -15.24
CA GLY A 216 -2.49 -4.62 -16.40
C GLY A 216 -2.98 -3.24 -16.01
N MET A 217 -2.69 -2.79 -14.79
CA MET A 217 -3.18 -1.53 -14.25
C MET A 217 -2.17 -0.90 -13.29
N ILE A 218 -2.14 0.42 -13.26
CA ILE A 218 -1.47 1.19 -12.19
C ILE A 218 -2.58 1.81 -11.35
N VAL A 219 -2.67 1.34 -10.11
CA VAL A 219 -3.56 1.86 -9.08
C VAL A 219 -2.70 2.41 -7.96
N LYS A 220 -2.81 1.91 -6.72
CA LYS A 220 -1.98 2.37 -5.61
C LYS A 220 -1.72 1.26 -4.63
#